data_AF-A0A1F3SJT9-F1
#
_entry.id   AF-A0A1F3SJT9-F1
#
_cell.length_a   1.000
_cell.length_b   1.000
_cell.length_c   1.000
_cell.angle_alpha   90.00
_cell.angle_beta   90.00
_cell.angle_gamma   90.00
#
_symmetry.space_group_name_H-M   'P 1'
#
loop_
_entity.id
_entity.type
_entity.pdbx_description
1 polymer ?
#
loop_
_entity_poly.entity_id
_entity_poly.type
_entity_poly.pdbx_seq_one_letter_code
_entity_poly.pdbx_strand_id
1 'polypeptide(L)'
;MYKKPSRRALMRGKLPRPDLVPIMDSVFIFIFFLLMSASFIKIFEIPSDVPFFSENTQPENKEKPLALTIRVTETEIQILTGLPMTLLKNIRKLNPKDYDLSTLHDSLLALKKKYPKETMAILEPEIDLPYETLVQIMDEIRLLRKTDPEFYVKDKTGQEKRLKALFAEIIFGNIQS
;
A
#
# COMPACT_ATOMS: atom_id res chain seq x y z
N MET A 1 -10.39 -71.82 -71.07
CA MET A 1 -10.19 -72.40 -69.73
C MET A 1 -10.57 -71.36 -68.67
N TYR A 2 -11.68 -71.57 -67.98
CA TYR A 2 -12.12 -70.73 -66.87
C TYR A 2 -11.26 -71.02 -65.63
N LYS A 3 -10.63 -70.00 -65.02
CA LYS A 3 -9.87 -70.15 -63.78
C LYS A 3 -10.51 -69.29 -62.68
N LYS A 4 -11.31 -69.93 -61.83
CA LYS A 4 -11.67 -69.44 -60.49
C LYS A 4 -10.70 -70.09 -59.48
N PRO A 5 -10.57 -69.60 -58.24
CA PRO A 5 -10.39 -68.23 -57.75
C PRO A 5 -9.26 -68.22 -56.68
N SER A 6 -9.34 -67.33 -55.68
CA SER A 6 -8.66 -67.41 -54.36
C SER A 6 -7.25 -66.82 -54.25
N ARG A 7 -7.19 -65.50 -53.99
CA ARG A 7 -6.11 -64.93 -53.16
C ARG A 7 -6.44 -63.59 -52.46
N ARG A 8 -7.74 -63.21 -52.38
CA ARG A 8 -8.17 -61.98 -51.67
C ARG A 8 -8.72 -62.20 -50.26
N ALA A 9 -8.73 -63.45 -49.77
CA ALA A 9 -9.25 -63.75 -48.43
C ALA A 9 -8.22 -63.60 -47.29
N LEU A 10 -6.99 -63.15 -47.57
CA LEU A 10 -5.91 -63.12 -46.57
C LEU A 10 -5.30 -61.74 -46.30
N MET A 11 -6.12 -60.69 -46.36
CA MET A 11 -5.77 -59.41 -45.73
C MET A 11 -6.92 -58.91 -44.87
N ARG A 12 -7.36 -59.77 -43.93
CA ARG A 12 -7.97 -59.27 -42.69
C ARG A 12 -6.81 -58.94 -41.74
N GLY A 13 -6.08 -57.88 -42.07
CA GLY A 13 -5.01 -57.34 -41.22
C GLY A 13 -5.63 -56.88 -39.93
N LYS A 14 -5.14 -57.40 -38.80
CA LYS A 14 -5.55 -57.00 -37.45
C LYS A 14 -5.63 -55.47 -37.39
N LEU A 15 -6.74 -54.95 -36.85
CA LEU A 15 -6.88 -53.51 -36.59
C LEU A 15 -5.58 -53.03 -35.92
N PRO A 16 -4.89 -52.01 -36.47
CA PRO A 16 -3.66 -51.51 -35.87
C PRO A 16 -4.00 -51.08 -34.44
N ARG A 17 -3.22 -51.56 -33.48
CA ARG A 17 -3.38 -51.16 -32.08
C ARG A 17 -3.14 -49.64 -32.01
N PRO A 18 -3.97 -48.89 -31.26
CA PRO A 18 -3.73 -47.46 -31.09
C PRO A 18 -2.31 -47.22 -30.59
N ASP A 19 -1.58 -46.34 -31.27
CA ASP A 19 -0.28 -45.88 -30.81
C ASP A 19 -0.50 -44.89 -29.67
N LEU A 20 -0.10 -45.27 -28.47
CA LEU A 20 -0.27 -44.46 -27.27
C LEU A 20 0.89 -43.49 -27.05
N VAL A 21 1.99 -43.62 -27.81
CA VAL A 21 3.17 -42.75 -27.67
C VAL A 21 2.81 -41.26 -27.83
N PRO A 22 2.01 -40.84 -28.83
CA PRO A 22 1.63 -39.42 -28.96
C PRO A 22 0.70 -38.92 -27.85
N ILE A 23 -0.13 -39.82 -27.32
CA ILE A 23 -1.06 -39.49 -26.22
C ILE A 23 -0.28 -39.29 -24.92
N MET A 24 0.66 -40.18 -24.64
CA MET A 24 1.55 -40.10 -23.48
C MET A 24 2.39 -38.82 -23.50
N ASP A 25 2.93 -38.45 -24.66
CA ASP A 25 3.71 -37.22 -24.82
C ASP A 25 2.86 -35.96 -24.56
N SER A 26 1.63 -35.93 -25.10
CA SER A 26 0.70 -34.83 -24.88
C SER A 26 0.32 -34.68 -23.39
N VAL A 27 0.02 -35.80 -22.71
CA VAL A 27 -0.31 -35.78 -21.27
C VAL A 27 0.89 -35.33 -20.44
N PHE A 28 2.10 -35.76 -20.78
CA PHE A 28 3.32 -35.34 -20.10
C PHE A 28 3.57 -33.83 -20.21
N ILE A 29 3.39 -33.26 -21.41
CA ILE A 29 3.49 -31.81 -21.63
C ILE A 29 2.44 -31.05 -20.82
N PHE A 30 1.20 -31.55 -20.74
CA PHE A 30 0.14 -30.92 -19.94
C PHE A 30 0.42 -30.95 -18.44
N ILE A 31 0.97 -32.06 -17.92
CA ILE A 31 1.35 -32.15 -16.50
C ILE A 31 2.43 -31.10 -16.18
N PHE A 32 3.45 -30.98 -17.03
CA PHE A 32 4.50 -29.98 -16.86
C PHE A 32 3.95 -28.54 -16.91
N PHE A 33 3.05 -28.26 -17.85
CA PHE A 33 2.36 -26.97 -17.97
C PHE A 33 1.51 -26.65 -16.73
N LEU A 34 0.73 -27.60 -16.22
CA LEU A 34 -0.08 -27.46 -15.01
C LEU A 34 0.77 -27.19 -13.76
N LEU A 35 1.89 -27.90 -13.60
CA LEU A 35 2.83 -27.68 -12.50
C LEU A 35 3.46 -26.27 -12.54
N MET A 36 3.83 -25.80 -13.73
CA MET A 36 4.36 -24.45 -13.93
C MET A 36 3.28 -23.38 -13.65
N SER A 37 2.06 -23.58 -14.15
CA SER A 37 0.91 -22.68 -13.93
C SER A 37 0.52 -22.55 -12.44
N ALA A 38 0.59 -23.63 -11.66
CA ALA A 38 0.24 -23.61 -10.24
C ALA A 38 1.13 -22.65 -9.42
N SER A 39 2.37 -22.40 -9.85
CA SER A 39 3.26 -21.45 -9.17
C SER A 39 2.84 -19.99 -9.35
N PHE A 40 2.16 -19.64 -10.45
CA PHE A 40 1.71 -18.27 -10.74
C PHE A 40 0.46 -17.85 -9.97
N ILE A 41 -0.32 -18.81 -9.42
CA ILE A 41 -1.50 -18.49 -8.61
C ILE A 41 -1.11 -17.74 -7.31
N LYS A 42 0.09 -17.99 -6.79
CA LYS A 42 0.56 -17.37 -5.53
C LYS A 42 1.04 -15.93 -5.66
N ILE A 43 1.19 -15.39 -6.87
CA ILE A 43 1.79 -14.06 -7.11
C ILE A 43 0.73 -12.96 -7.25
N PHE A 44 -0.57 -13.31 -7.34
CA PHE A 44 -1.65 -12.31 -7.45
C PHE A 44 -2.07 -11.65 -6.12
N GLU A 45 -1.46 -12.03 -5.00
CA GLU A 45 -1.62 -11.33 -3.71
C GLU A 45 -0.42 -10.43 -3.42
N ILE A 46 -0.15 -9.48 -4.31
CA ILE A 46 0.53 -8.26 -3.87
C ILE A 46 -0.58 -7.35 -3.34
N PRO A 47 -0.75 -7.15 -2.01
CA PRO A 47 -1.54 -6.04 -1.50
C PRO A 47 -0.80 -4.76 -1.87
N SER A 48 -1.05 -4.26 -3.07
CA SER A 48 -0.63 -2.92 -3.46
C SER A 48 -1.71 -1.98 -2.95
N ASP A 49 -1.40 -1.23 -1.91
CA ASP A 49 -2.17 -0.05 -1.50
C ASP A 49 -1.97 1.04 -2.57
N VAL A 50 -2.61 0.84 -3.72
CA VAL A 50 -2.73 1.88 -4.73
C VAL A 50 -3.73 2.91 -4.19
N PRO A 51 -3.38 4.19 -4.11
CA PRO A 51 -4.30 5.20 -3.59
C PRO A 51 -5.50 5.28 -4.53
N PHE A 52 -6.66 4.89 -4.02
CA PHE A 52 -7.93 4.99 -4.73
C PHE A 52 -8.25 6.47 -5.02
N PHE A 53 -8.08 6.90 -6.26
CA PHE A 53 -8.82 8.03 -6.79
C PHE A 53 -10.28 7.58 -6.95
N SER A 54 -11.11 7.85 -5.93
CA SER A 54 -12.54 7.56 -5.98
C SER A 54 -13.30 8.78 -6.49
N GLU A 55 -13.65 8.78 -7.77
CA GLU A 55 -14.85 9.48 -8.22
C GLU A 55 -16.09 8.64 -7.88
N ASN A 56 -17.10 9.34 -7.36
CA ASN A 56 -18.51 9.00 -7.18
C ASN A 56 -19.07 8.44 -5.84
N THR A 57 -19.96 9.28 -5.29
CA THR A 57 -21.25 9.02 -4.61
C THR A 57 -21.28 8.52 -3.15
N GLN A 58 -21.33 9.50 -2.22
CA GLN A 58 -22.13 9.66 -0.96
C GLN A 58 -22.42 8.44 -0.03
N PRO A 59 -22.40 8.62 1.32
CA PRO A 59 -23.31 9.56 2.01
C PRO A 59 -22.61 10.58 2.93
N GLU A 60 -23.32 11.68 3.18
CA GLU A 60 -22.93 12.93 3.85
C GLU A 60 -22.65 12.82 5.36
N ASN A 61 -21.85 11.85 5.80
CA ASN A 61 -21.32 11.89 7.17
C ASN A 61 -19.96 11.19 7.28
N LYS A 62 -18.98 11.70 6.53
CA LYS A 62 -17.57 11.46 6.80
C LYS A 62 -16.98 12.81 7.08
N GLU A 63 -16.65 13.07 8.34
CA GLU A 63 -15.79 14.18 8.74
C GLU A 63 -14.70 14.31 7.67
N LYS A 64 -14.62 15.47 7.01
CA LYS A 64 -13.68 15.68 5.90
C LYS A 64 -12.30 15.26 6.40
N PRO A 65 -11.59 14.35 5.71
CA PRO A 65 -10.32 13.88 6.20
C PRO A 65 -9.38 15.08 6.33
N LEU A 66 -8.67 15.17 7.45
CA LEU A 66 -7.74 16.28 7.71
C LEU A 66 -6.68 16.36 6.61
N ALA A 67 -6.32 15.20 6.03
CA ALA A 67 -5.28 15.06 5.01
C ALA A 67 -4.03 15.87 5.41
N LEU A 68 -3.52 15.57 6.61
CA LEU A 68 -2.36 16.26 7.16
C LEU A 68 -1.15 15.97 6.28
N THR A 69 -0.57 17.03 5.71
CA THR A 69 0.64 16.96 4.90
C THR A 69 1.70 17.85 5.52
N ILE A 70 2.85 17.29 5.81
CA ILE A 70 3.99 17.98 6.41
C ILE A 70 5.04 18.08 5.33
N ARG A 71 5.22 19.29 4.82
CA ARG A 71 6.20 19.57 3.78
C ARG A 71 7.45 20.15 4.40
N VAL A 72 8.58 19.54 4.09
CA VAL A 72 9.89 19.96 4.63
C VAL A 72 10.72 20.55 3.50
N THR A 73 11.05 21.83 3.63
CA THR A 73 11.88 22.58 2.69
C THR A 73 13.23 22.91 3.30
N GLU A 74 14.15 23.52 2.54
CA GLU A 74 15.47 23.94 3.03
C GLU A 74 15.40 24.95 4.17
N THR A 75 14.36 25.76 4.26
CA THR A 75 14.29 26.90 5.19
C THR A 75 13.21 26.75 6.24
N GLU A 76 12.19 25.95 5.96
CA GLU A 76 10.98 25.88 6.77
C GLU A 76 10.25 24.54 6.67
N ILE A 77 9.42 24.27 7.68
CA ILE A 77 8.45 23.18 7.70
C ILE A 77 7.05 23.76 7.58
N GLN A 78 6.31 23.32 6.58
CA GLN A 78 4.95 23.73 6.31
C GLN A 78 3.97 22.64 6.73
N ILE A 79 2.97 23.02 7.52
CA ILE A 79 1.87 22.15 7.91
C ILE A 79 0.67 22.49 7.02
N LEU A 80 0.31 21.56 6.14
CA LEU A 80 -0.74 21.67 5.15
C LEU A 80 -1.90 20.74 5.52
N THR A 81 -3.14 21.15 5.27
CA THR A 81 -4.32 20.32 5.52
C THR A 81 -5.36 20.45 4.42
N GLY A 82 -6.15 19.39 4.23
CA GLY A 82 -7.32 19.35 3.36
C GLY A 82 -7.01 19.09 1.88
N LEU A 83 -8.09 18.93 1.12
CA LEU A 83 -8.11 18.80 -0.32
C LEU A 83 -9.08 19.87 -0.85
N PRO A 84 -8.62 20.99 -1.46
CA PRO A 84 -7.25 21.35 -1.81
C PRO A 84 -6.36 21.70 -0.59
N MET A 85 -5.04 21.54 -0.74
CA MET A 85 -4.08 21.81 0.32
C MET A 85 -4.13 23.27 0.79
N THR A 86 -4.35 23.48 2.08
CA THR A 86 -4.31 24.80 2.72
C THR A 86 -3.17 24.87 3.73
N LEU A 87 -2.37 25.93 3.67
CA LEU A 87 -1.29 26.17 4.62
C LEU A 87 -1.87 26.63 5.95
N LEU A 88 -1.74 25.81 6.98
CA LEU A 88 -2.17 26.13 8.34
C LEU A 88 -1.11 26.91 9.08
N LYS A 89 0.14 26.44 8.99
CA LYS A 89 1.24 27.03 9.74
C LYS A 89 2.55 26.78 9.03
N ASN A 90 3.41 27.77 9.10
CA ASN A 90 4.75 27.73 8.58
C ASN A 90 5.73 27.94 9.73
N ILE A 91 6.73 27.06 9.83
CA ILE A 91 7.70 27.00 10.90
C ILE A 91 9.08 27.17 10.29
N ARG A 92 9.68 28.34 10.51
CA ARG A 92 11.04 28.63 10.04
C ARG A 92 12.07 27.87 10.87
N LYS A 93 13.19 27.51 10.24
CA LYS A 93 14.34 26.94 10.95
C LYS A 93 14.87 27.88 12.04
N LEU A 94 15.28 27.31 13.18
CA LEU A 94 16.00 28.07 14.23
C LEU A 94 17.43 28.36 13.79
N ASN A 95 18.09 27.35 13.23
CA ASN A 95 19.48 27.40 12.76
C ASN A 95 19.58 26.77 11.37
N PRO A 96 20.65 27.03 10.60
CA PRO A 96 20.82 26.42 9.27
C PRO A 96 20.72 24.89 9.27
N LYS A 97 21.13 24.27 10.39
CA LYS A 97 21.21 22.82 10.58
C LYS A 97 19.98 22.21 11.25
N ASP A 98 19.30 22.96 12.12
CA ASP A 98 18.28 22.41 13.01
C ASP A 98 16.90 23.03 12.75
N TYR A 99 15.92 22.15 12.52
CA TYR A 99 14.52 22.52 12.42
C TYR A 99 13.90 22.74 13.80
N ASP A 100 12.88 23.60 13.85
CA ASP A 100 12.12 23.81 15.08
C ASP A 100 11.10 22.68 15.31
N LEU A 101 11.61 21.58 15.87
CA LEU A 101 10.80 20.41 16.20
C LEU A 101 9.80 20.69 17.33
N SER A 102 10.12 21.64 18.21
CA SER A 102 9.28 21.97 19.37
C SER A 102 7.96 22.62 18.92
N THR A 103 8.03 23.62 18.06
CA THR A 103 6.84 24.30 17.56
C THR A 103 6.05 23.44 16.58
N LEU A 104 6.70 22.50 15.89
CA LEU A 104 6.04 21.48 15.07
C LEU A 104 5.17 20.60 15.94
N HIS A 105 5.76 20.04 17.01
CA HIS A 105 5.07 19.16 17.93
C HIS A 105 3.84 19.84 18.58
N ASP A 106 4.00 21.07 19.06
CA ASP A 106 2.90 21.86 19.65
C ASP A 106 1.75 22.09 18.65
N SER A 107 2.09 22.30 17.38
CA SER A 107 1.11 22.50 16.31
C SER A 107 0.36 21.20 15.98
N LEU A 108 1.06 20.06 15.99
CA LEU A 108 0.46 18.75 15.83
C LEU A 108 -0.44 18.37 17.01
N LEU A 109 -0.06 18.71 18.25
CA LEU A 109 -0.91 18.55 19.42
C LEU A 109 -2.23 19.33 19.28
N ALA A 110 -2.15 20.58 18.83
CA ALA A 110 -3.34 21.41 18.59
C ALA A 110 -4.25 20.82 17.50
N LEU A 111 -3.67 20.22 16.46
CA LEU A 111 -4.42 19.52 15.42
C LEU A 111 -5.06 18.24 15.91
N LYS A 112 -4.34 17.43 16.70
CA LYS A 112 -4.86 16.20 17.27
C LYS A 112 -6.04 16.44 18.22
N LYS A 113 -6.06 17.57 18.93
CA LYS A 113 -7.20 17.98 19.75
C LYS A 113 -8.47 18.19 18.92
N LYS A 114 -8.32 18.77 17.73
CA LYS A 114 -9.43 19.05 16.80
C LYS A 114 -9.87 17.79 16.04
N TYR A 115 -8.92 16.93 15.69
CA TYR A 115 -9.13 15.73 14.89
C TYR A 115 -8.61 14.48 15.61
N PRO A 116 -9.26 14.03 16.69
CA PRO A 116 -8.76 12.94 17.53
C PRO A 116 -8.78 11.58 16.82
N LYS A 117 -9.68 11.40 15.84
CA LYS A 117 -9.81 10.16 15.06
C LYS A 117 -8.76 10.01 13.96
N GLU A 118 -8.13 11.11 13.54
CA GLU A 118 -7.14 11.09 12.47
C GLU A 118 -5.83 10.51 12.97
N THR A 119 -5.29 9.54 12.24
CA THR A 119 -4.06 8.82 12.59
C THR A 119 -3.00 8.87 11.51
N MET A 120 -3.36 9.34 10.32
CA MET A 120 -2.50 9.39 9.14
C MET A 120 -1.90 10.79 8.98
N ALA A 121 -0.61 10.83 8.62
CA ALA A 121 0.12 12.02 8.20
C ALA A 121 0.95 11.71 6.95
N ILE A 122 0.98 12.64 6.00
CA ILE A 122 1.82 12.57 4.80
C ILE A 122 3.06 13.42 5.05
N LEU A 123 4.25 12.87 4.82
CA LEU A 123 5.53 13.55 4.93
C LEU A 123 6.12 13.77 3.53
N GLU A 124 6.28 15.02 3.12
CA GLU A 124 6.82 15.44 1.83
C GLU A 124 8.14 16.20 2.02
N PRO A 125 9.30 15.52 1.99
CA PRO A 125 10.59 16.20 1.92
C PRO A 125 10.84 16.72 0.49
N GLU A 126 11.05 18.02 0.32
CA GLU A 126 11.45 18.61 -0.97
C GLU A 126 12.95 18.53 -1.22
N ILE A 127 13.73 18.23 -0.18
CA ILE A 127 15.19 18.12 -0.22
C ILE A 127 15.68 16.80 0.35
N ASP A 128 16.92 16.46 0.02
CA ASP A 128 17.62 15.35 0.63
C ASP A 128 17.98 15.70 2.08
N LEU A 129 17.23 15.12 3.03
CA LEU A 129 17.42 15.33 4.46
C LEU A 129 18.39 14.28 5.01
N PRO A 130 19.33 14.65 5.88
CA PRO A 130 20.09 13.67 6.64
C PRO A 130 19.15 12.70 7.35
N TYR A 131 19.46 11.41 7.29
CA TYR A 131 18.63 10.36 7.88
C TYR A 131 18.25 10.65 9.34
N GLU A 132 19.19 11.15 10.14
CA GLU A 132 18.96 11.51 11.53
C GLU A 132 17.87 12.59 11.69
N THR A 133 17.92 13.65 10.88
CA THR A 133 16.93 14.73 10.90
C THR A 133 15.55 14.22 10.46
N LEU A 134 15.50 13.34 9.47
CA LEU A 134 14.25 12.73 9.01
C LEU A 134 13.61 11.86 10.11
N VAL A 135 14.41 11.04 10.79
CA VAL A 135 13.95 10.22 11.92
C VAL A 135 13.44 11.09 13.06
N GLN A 136 14.15 12.17 13.39
CA GLN A 136 13.70 13.12 14.42
C GLN A 136 12.34 13.74 14.07
N ILE A 137 12.14 14.17 12.81
CA ILE A 137 10.84 14.70 12.35
C ILE A 137 9.75 13.63 12.46
N MET A 138 10.03 12.39 12.04
CA MET A 138 9.07 11.28 12.16
C MET A 138 8.68 10.99 13.61
N ASP A 139 9.65 11.02 14.53
CA ASP A 139 9.40 10.79 15.95
C ASP A 139 8.49 11.87 16.53
N GLU A 140 8.66 13.13 16.14
CA GLU A 140 7.80 14.23 16.58
C GLU A 140 6.37 14.15 16.02
N ILE A 141 6.21 13.58 14.82
CA ILE A 141 4.90 13.35 14.20
C ILE A 141 4.17 12.18 14.87
N ARG A 142 4.91 11.13 15.26
CA ARG A 142 4.35 9.87 15.73
C ARG A 142 4.13 9.84 17.23
N LEU A 143 5.11 10.27 18.01
CA LEU A 143 5.17 10.00 19.44
C LEU A 143 4.47 11.09 20.25
N LEU A 144 3.74 10.67 21.28
CA LEU A 144 3.33 11.57 22.36
C LEU A 144 4.41 11.56 23.43
N ARG A 145 4.86 12.75 23.84
CA ARG A 145 5.78 12.93 24.96
C ARG A 145 5.01 12.74 26.26
N LYS A 146 5.72 12.38 27.33
CA LYS A 146 5.10 12.16 28.66
C LYS A 146 4.53 13.45 29.27
N THR A 147 4.98 14.60 28.80
CA THR A 147 4.53 15.93 29.22
C THR A 147 3.22 16.37 28.55
N ASP A 148 2.78 15.64 27.52
CA ASP A 148 1.68 16.08 26.67
C ASP A 148 0.32 15.71 27.26
N PRO A 149 -0.74 16.46 26.92
CA PRO A 149 -2.09 16.13 27.33
C PRO A 149 -2.50 14.74 26.81
N GLU A 150 -3.15 13.96 27.66
CA GLU A 150 -3.64 12.65 27.29
C GLU A 150 -4.85 12.77 26.36
N PHE A 151 -4.77 12.13 25.19
CA PHE A 151 -5.86 12.11 24.23
C PHE A 151 -6.68 10.83 24.38
N TYR A 152 -8.00 10.97 24.35
CA TYR A 152 -8.94 9.86 24.46
C TYR A 152 -9.78 9.77 23.19
N VAL A 153 -9.89 8.57 22.62
CA VAL A 153 -10.81 8.28 21.53
C VAL A 153 -11.87 7.33 22.04
N LYS A 154 -13.14 7.66 21.77
CA LYS A 154 -14.27 6.81 22.07
C LYS A 154 -14.37 5.74 20.99
N ASP A 155 -14.18 4.47 21.39
CA ASP A 155 -14.39 3.34 20.50
C ASP A 155 -15.87 3.13 20.19
N LYS A 156 -16.18 2.35 19.15
CA LYS A 156 -17.55 2.00 18.73
C LYS A 156 -18.41 1.36 19.83
N THR A 157 -17.77 0.90 20.92
CA THR A 157 -18.39 0.30 22.11
C THR A 157 -18.56 1.27 23.28
N GLY A 158 -18.23 2.56 23.10
CA GLY A 158 -18.37 3.60 24.12
C GLY A 158 -17.25 3.63 25.18
N GLN A 159 -16.23 2.78 25.05
CA GLN A 159 -15.06 2.80 25.95
C GLN A 159 -14.05 3.87 25.49
N GLU A 160 -13.55 4.66 26.44
CA GLU A 160 -12.51 5.66 26.20
C GLU A 160 -11.14 4.97 26.22
N LYS A 161 -10.50 4.90 25.05
CA LYS A 161 -9.12 4.44 24.94
C LYS A 161 -8.18 5.61 24.87
N ARG A 162 -7.16 5.59 25.73
CA ARG A 162 -6.03 6.52 25.67
C ARG A 162 -5.21 6.27 24.41
N LEU A 163 -5.04 7.30 23.59
CA LEU A 163 -4.13 7.26 22.46
C LEU A 163 -2.68 7.25 22.94
N LYS A 164 -1.88 6.39 22.32
CA LYS A 164 -0.45 6.24 22.62
C LYS A 164 0.44 7.02 21.65
N ALA A 165 -0.14 7.53 20.55
CA ALA A 165 0.56 8.17 19.44
C ALA A 165 -0.27 9.36 18.91
N LEU A 166 0.43 10.31 18.27
CA LEU A 166 -0.13 11.45 17.56
C LEU A 166 -0.68 10.98 16.20
N PHE A 167 0.18 10.91 15.19
CA PHE A 167 -0.13 10.38 13.86
C PHE A 167 0.71 9.12 13.65
N ALA A 168 0.11 7.97 13.91
CA ALA A 168 0.81 6.68 13.94
C ALA A 168 1.27 6.24 12.55
N GLU A 169 0.50 6.59 11.51
CA GLU A 169 0.72 6.18 10.13
C GLU A 169 1.34 7.34 9.36
N ILE A 170 2.62 7.19 8.99
CA ILE A 170 3.34 8.18 8.18
C ILE A 170 3.48 7.63 6.76
N ILE A 171 2.98 8.37 5.78
CA ILE A 171 3.12 8.06 4.35
C ILE A 171 4.09 9.06 3.74
N PHE A 172 5.08 8.59 2.99
CA PHE A 172 5.99 9.47 2.28
C PHE A 172 5.32 9.96 1.00
N GLY A 173 5.06 11.26 0.94
CA GLY A 173 4.69 11.95 -0.29
C GLY A 173 5.98 12.26 -1.05
N ASN A 174 6.04 11.82 -2.30
CA ASN A 174 7.19 12.01 -3.18
C ASN A 174 8.46 11.28 -2.70
N ILE A 175 8.52 9.97 -2.93
CA ILE A 175 9.80 9.26 -3.03
C ILE A 175 10.46 9.70 -4.33
N GLN A 176 11.38 10.68 -4.27
CA GLN A 176 12.25 10.92 -5.42
C GLN A 176 13.04 9.62 -5.69
N SER A 177 12.82 9.06 -6.88
CA SER A 177 13.60 7.94 -7.42
C SER A 177 14.95 8.42 -7.93
#